data_AF-A0A8T5USF0-F1
#
_entry.id   AF-A0A8T5USF0-F1
#
_cell.length_a   1.000
_cell.length_b   1.000
_cell.length_c   1.000
_cell.angle_alpha   90.00
_cell.angle_beta   90.00
_cell.angle_gamma   90.00
#
_symmetry.space_group_name_H-M   'P 1'
#
loop_
_entity.id
_entity.type
_entity.pdbx_description
1 polymer ?
#
loop_
_entity_poly.entity_id
_entity_poly.type
_entity_poly.pdbx_seq_one_letter_code
_entity_poly.pdbx_strand_id
1 'polypeptide(L)' 'MRIIYFDIDTLRPDHLGCYGYHRNTSPHIDEIAKEGSIFTNCYTSEYLS' A
#
# COMPACT_ATOMS: atom_id res chain seq x y z
N MET A 1 -20.75 -1.42 -12.41
CA MET A 1 -19.51 -0.96 -11.76
C MET A 1 -18.45 -2.03 -11.95
N ARG A 2 -17.21 -1.68 -12.30
CA ARG A 2 -16.10 -2.62 -12.45
C ARG A 2 -15.08 -2.36 -11.34
N ILE A 3 -14.55 -3.42 -10.73
CA ILE A 3 -13.62 -3.35 -9.62
C ILE A 3 -12.38 -4.17 -9.99
N ILE A 4 -11.21 -3.62 -9.70
CA ILE A 4 -9.93 -4.32 -9.76
C ILE A 4 -9.36 -4.27 -8.34
N TYR A 5 -8.94 -5.42 -7.83
CA TYR A 5 -8.39 -5.57 -6.49
C TYR A 5 -6.99 -6.16 -6.59
N PHE A 6 -6.02 -5.52 -5.93
CA PHE A 6 -4.65 -5.98 -5.83
C PHE A 6 -4.34 -6.33 -4.38
N ASP A 7 -3.83 -7.53 -4.17
CA ASP A 7 -3.26 -7.97 -2.91
C ASP A 7 -1.80 -8.34 -3.15
N ILE A 8 -0.91 -7.94 -2.24
CA ILE A 8 0.55 -8.08 -2.42
C ILE A 8 1.11 -8.82 -1.21
N ASP A 9 1.69 -9.99 -1.48
CA ASP A 9 2.20 -10.87 -0.44
C ASP A 9 3.38 -10.23 0.32
N THR A 10 3.34 -10.30 1.65
CA THR A 10 4.36 -9.81 2.58
C THR A 10 4.81 -8.35 2.42
N LEU A 11 4.02 -7.51 1.75
CA LEU A 11 4.37 -6.09 1.56
C LEU A 11 4.30 -5.32 2.87
N ARG A 12 5.41 -4.73 3.28
CA ARG A 12 5.45 -3.81 4.41
C ARG A 12 5.08 -2.39 3.96
N PRO A 13 4.22 -1.67 4.70
CA PRO A 13 3.82 -0.31 4.31
C PRO A 13 5.01 0.65 4.28
N ASP A 14 5.99 0.49 5.18
CA ASP A 14 7.19 1.32 5.24
C ASP A 14 8.16 1.13 4.06
N HIS A 15 7.83 0.28 3.08
CA HIS A 15 8.56 0.11 1.82
C HIS A 15 7.89 0.80 0.61
N LEU A 16 6.82 1.58 0.86
CA LEU A 16 6.11 2.38 -0.14
C LEU A 16 6.39 3.87 0.07
N GLY A 17 6.61 4.60 -1.03
CA GLY A 17 6.87 6.04 -1.03
C GLY A 17 5.71 6.85 -0.43
N CYS A 18 4.47 6.46 -0.70
CA CYS A 18 3.27 7.07 -0.12
C CYS A 18 3.15 6.91 1.41
N TYR A 19 3.94 6.02 2.01
CA TYR A 19 4.10 5.86 3.47
C TYR A 19 5.42 6.43 4.00
N GLY A 20 6.23 7.10 3.15
CA GLY A 20 7.46 7.78 3.53
C GLY A 20 8.76 7.01 3.23
N TYR A 21 8.72 5.95 2.42
CA TYR A 21 9.94 5.23 2.06
C TYR A 21 10.89 6.08 1.20
N HIS A 22 12.19 6.02 1.50
CA HIS A 22 13.20 6.89 0.90
C HIS A 22 13.61 6.50 -0.54
N ARG A 23 13.35 5.25 -0.96
CA ARG A 23 13.70 4.77 -2.30
C ARG A 23 12.51 4.89 -3.23
N ASN A 24 12.76 5.21 -4.50
CA ASN A 24 11.74 5.28 -5.54
C ASN A 24 11.37 3.87 -6.07
N THR A 25 10.84 3.01 -5.20
CA THR A 25 10.51 1.62 -5.53
C THR A 25 9.02 1.41 -5.86
N SER A 26 8.16 2.39 -5.58
CA SER A 26 6.71 2.29 -5.74
C SER A 26 6.04 3.44 -6.51
N PRO A 27 6.66 4.08 -7.52
CA PRO A 27 6.14 5.31 -8.12
C PRO A 27 4.70 5.18 -8.64
N HIS A 28 4.32 4.04 -9.20
CA HIS A 28 2.94 3.82 -9.69
C HIS A 28 1.91 3.68 -8.56
N ILE A 29 2.28 3.04 -7.45
CA ILE A 29 1.40 2.97 -6.26
C ILE A 29 1.28 4.36 -5.64
N ASP A 30 2.37 5.13 -5.63
CA ASP A 30 2.41 6.48 -5.08
C ASP A 30 1.52 7.45 -5.88
N GLU A 31 1.49 7.36 -7.22
CA GLU A 31 0.56 8.16 -8.03
C GLU A 31 -0.90 7.81 -7.76
N ILE A 32 -1.25 6.52 -7.65
CA ILE A 32 -2.62 6.09 -7.31
C ILE A 32 -3.02 6.64 -5.93
N ALA A 33 -2.08 6.65 -4.98
CA ALA A 33 -2.34 7.14 -3.62
C ALA A 33 -2.65 8.64 -3.57
N LYS A 34 -2.17 9.45 -4.54
CA LYS A 34 -2.49 10.88 -4.65
C LYS A 34 -3.93 11.15 -5.10
N GLU A 35 -4.50 10.24 -5.88
CA GLU A 35 -5.87 10.34 -6.40
C GLU A 35 -6.89 9.64 -5.50
N GLY A 36 -6.41 8.82 -4.56
CA GLY A 36 -7.22 8.00 -3.66
C GLY A 36 -7.17 8.42 -2.20
N SER A 37 -7.36 7.44 -1.32
CA SER A 37 -7.24 7.60 0.13
C SER A 37 -6.26 6.58 0.67
N ILE A 38 -5.37 7.02 1.56
CA ILE A 38 -4.40 6.17 2.24
C ILE A 38 -4.92 5.87 3.65
N PHE A 39 -4.96 4.59 4.00
CA PHE A 39 -5.28 4.15 5.36
C PHE A 39 -3.97 3.95 6.12
N THR A 40 -3.75 4.74 7.17
CA THR A 40 -2.53 4.69 8.00
C THR A 40 -2.63 3.73 9.18
N ASN A 41 -3.84 3.28 9.51
CA ASN A 41 -4.14 2.35 10.60
C ASN A 41 -4.93 1.14 10.06
N CYS A 42 -4.31 0.36 9.17
CA CYS A 42 -4.88 -0.84 8.56
C CYS A 42 -4.14 -2.08 9.07
N TYR A 43 -4.86 -3.05 9.63
CA TYR A 43 -4.30 -4.25 10.24
C TYR A 43 -4.87 -5.50 9.58
N THR A 44 -4.06 -6.55 9.47
CA THR A 44 -4.53 -7.87 9.04
C THR A 44 -5.43 -8.46 10.12
N SER A 45 -6.44 -9.25 9.72
CA SER A 45 -7.35 -9.88 10.67
C SER A 45 -6.68 -10.95 11.53
N GLU A 46 -5.62 -11.57 11.01
CA GLU A 46 -4.83 -12.58 11.70
C GLU A 46 -3.34 -12.31 11.52
N TYR A 47 -2.56 -12.69 12.53
CA TYR A 47 -1.10 -12.70 12.48
C TYR A 47 -0.68 -14.17 12.45
N LEU A 48 0.02 -14.61 11.40
CA LEU A 48 0.60 -15.95 11.38
C LEU A 48 1.69 -15.98 12.46
N SER A 49 1.42 -16.67 13.56
CA SER A 49 2.39 -16.99 14.63
C SER A 49 3.38 -18.05 14.18
#